data_AF-A0A2V8BVW3-F1
#
_entry.id   AF-A0A2V8BVW3-F1
#
_cell.length_a   1.000
_cell.length_b   1.000
_cell.length_c   1.000
_cell.angle_alpha   90.00
_cell.angle_beta   90.00
_cell.angle_gamma   90.00
#
_symmetry.space_group_name_H-M   'P 1'
#
loop_
_entity.id
_entity.type
_entity.pdbx_description
1 polymer ?
#
loop_
_entity_poly.entity_id
_entity_poly.type
_entity_poly.pdbx_seq_one_letter_code
_entity_poly.pdbx_strand_id
1 'polypeptide(L)'
;MKNTAWLVGGLLVAASLVVAHASDFIAVYARVDRVVLEPDASSPEAIQIWGAFSMAKPDDRNDYLPAARGYLYLKLAGDKEAARKEWADLQSVTGTGQIVAFGNRHEGKIRLRKPDERPMNPDRYSVSIGLTRVRGNTQYPPVRALLDQRE
;
A
#
# COMPACT_ATOMS: atom_id res chain seq x y z
N MET A 1 30.22 -52.70 -38.19
CA MET A 1 29.96 -51.28 -37.85
C MET A 1 28.69 -51.25 -37.01
N LYS A 2 28.81 -51.06 -35.69
CA LYS A 2 27.69 -50.98 -34.75
C LYS A 2 27.76 -49.62 -34.06
N ASN A 3 26.69 -48.87 -34.21
CA ASN A 3 26.52 -47.46 -33.88
C ASN A 3 26.01 -47.36 -32.44
N THR A 4 26.90 -46.93 -31.54
CA THR A 4 26.62 -46.67 -30.14
C THR A 4 25.94 -45.31 -30.00
N ALA A 5 24.62 -45.29 -29.77
CA ALA A 5 23.90 -44.08 -29.41
C ALA A 5 23.94 -43.90 -27.88
N TRP A 6 24.59 -42.82 -27.42
CA TRP A 6 24.58 -42.39 -26.03
C TRP A 6 23.25 -41.67 -25.72
N LEU A 7 22.51 -42.14 -24.71
CA LEU A 7 21.39 -41.42 -24.13
C LEU A 7 21.94 -40.39 -23.13
N VAL A 8 21.97 -39.11 -23.52
CA VAL A 8 22.12 -38.00 -22.58
C VAL A 8 20.72 -37.65 -22.06
N GLY A 9 20.36 -38.21 -20.92
CA GLY A 9 19.16 -37.84 -20.18
C GLY A 9 19.37 -36.48 -19.51
N GLY A 10 18.87 -35.41 -20.13
CA GLY A 10 18.85 -34.07 -19.54
C GLY A 10 17.76 -33.98 -18.46
N LEU A 11 18.16 -33.89 -17.19
CA LEU A 11 17.26 -33.57 -16.10
C LEU A 11 16.92 -32.06 -16.15
N LEU A 12 15.79 -31.73 -16.75
CA LEU A 12 15.19 -30.40 -16.68
C LEU A 12 14.67 -30.17 -15.25
N VAL A 13 15.51 -29.60 -14.40
CA VAL A 13 15.08 -29.06 -13.11
C VAL A 13 14.27 -27.80 -13.41
N ALA A 14 12.95 -27.94 -13.50
CA ALA A 14 12.04 -26.81 -13.46
C ALA A 14 12.18 -26.15 -12.08
N ALA A 15 13.01 -25.11 -12.00
CA ALA A 15 13.07 -24.25 -10.84
C ALA A 15 11.73 -23.51 -10.75
N SER A 16 10.79 -24.08 -10.01
CA SER A 16 9.58 -23.40 -9.57
C SER A 16 10.04 -22.15 -8.82
N LEU A 17 9.95 -20.99 -9.46
CA LEU A 17 10.01 -19.70 -8.79
C LEU A 17 8.79 -19.63 -7.88
N VAL A 18 8.88 -20.24 -6.70
CA VAL A 18 8.03 -19.88 -5.57
C VAL A 18 8.41 -18.44 -5.31
N VAL A 19 7.62 -17.51 -5.85
CA VAL A 19 7.64 -16.12 -5.44
C VAL A 19 7.22 -16.16 -3.99
N ALA A 20 8.21 -16.20 -3.10
CA ALA A 20 7.99 -16.06 -1.68
C ALA A 20 7.32 -14.70 -1.49
N HIS A 21 6.01 -14.71 -1.25
CA HIS A 21 5.32 -13.59 -0.64
C HIS A 21 5.94 -13.43 0.75
N ALA A 22 7.02 -12.67 0.84
CA ALA A 22 7.48 -12.13 2.11
C ALA A 22 6.24 -11.55 2.79
N SER A 23 5.95 -12.03 4.00
CA SER A 23 4.71 -11.78 4.73
C SER A 23 4.25 -10.35 4.52
N ASP A 24 3.17 -10.18 3.76
CA ASP A 24 2.70 -8.84 3.48
C ASP A 24 2.06 -8.31 4.77
N PHE A 25 2.73 -7.36 5.41
CA PHE A 25 2.23 -6.67 6.59
C PHE A 25 1.57 -5.34 6.22
N ILE A 26 1.61 -4.93 4.94
CA ILE A 26 1.08 -3.64 4.49
C ILE A 26 -0.43 -3.59 4.75
N ALA A 27 -0.90 -2.52 5.41
CA ALA A 27 -2.34 -2.26 5.56
C ALA A 27 -2.93 -1.58 4.33
N VAL A 28 -2.21 -0.62 3.74
CA VAL A 28 -2.71 0.24 2.67
C VAL A 28 -1.68 0.38 1.57
N TYR A 29 -2.09 0.07 0.34
CA TYR A 29 -1.49 0.64 -0.86
C TYR A 29 -2.35 1.80 -1.33
N ALA A 30 -1.72 2.91 -1.68
CA ALA A 30 -2.42 4.12 -2.10
C ALA A 30 -1.77 4.75 -3.33
N ARG A 31 -2.61 5.17 -4.27
CA ARG A 31 -2.26 6.21 -5.23
C ARG A 31 -2.86 7.52 -4.73
N VAL A 32 -2.00 8.47 -4.39
CA VAL A 32 -2.40 9.69 -3.70
C VAL A 32 -2.61 10.82 -4.69
N ASP A 33 -3.82 11.36 -4.72
CA ASP A 33 -4.19 12.48 -5.59
C ASP A 33 -4.03 13.80 -4.82
N ARG A 34 -4.42 13.84 -3.54
CA ARG A 34 -4.36 15.04 -2.71
C ARG A 34 -4.17 14.71 -1.23
N VAL A 35 -3.50 15.61 -0.51
CA VAL A 35 -3.39 15.57 0.96
C VAL A 35 -3.93 16.87 1.55
N VAL A 36 -4.65 16.78 2.68
CA VAL A 36 -5.04 17.93 3.50
C VAL A 36 -4.46 17.73 4.89
N LEU A 37 -3.75 18.73 5.38
CA LEU A 37 -3.15 18.76 6.72
C LEU A 37 -3.95 19.69 7.62
N GLU A 38 -4.34 19.20 8.79
CA GLU A 38 -5.21 19.91 9.74
C GLU A 38 -4.52 20.07 11.11
N PRO A 39 -4.61 21.24 11.77
CA PRO A 39 -5.29 22.45 11.29
C PRO A 39 -4.58 23.14 10.12
N ASP A 40 -3.28 22.91 9.99
CA ASP A 40 -2.43 23.46 8.93
C ASP A 40 -1.18 22.59 8.70
N ALA A 41 -0.36 22.97 7.73
CA ALA A 41 0.85 22.24 7.35
C ALA A 41 2.03 22.44 8.31
N SER A 42 2.01 23.46 9.17
CA SER A 42 3.11 23.78 10.08
C SER A 42 3.09 22.91 11.33
N SER A 43 1.90 22.58 11.85
CA SER A 43 1.75 21.68 12.99
C SER A 43 0.51 20.78 12.83
N PRO A 44 0.52 19.85 11.85
CA PRO A 44 -0.64 18.99 11.63
C PRO A 44 -0.84 18.00 12.78
N GLU A 45 -2.09 17.84 13.18
CA GLU A 45 -2.59 16.84 14.14
C GLU A 45 -3.50 15.80 13.46
N ALA A 46 -4.06 16.12 12.29
CA ALA A 46 -4.80 15.21 11.44
C ALA A 46 -4.45 15.38 9.95
N ILE A 47 -4.71 14.32 9.19
CA ILE A 47 -4.48 14.26 7.74
C ILE A 47 -5.69 13.65 7.05
N GLN A 48 -6.07 14.25 5.92
CA GLN A 48 -6.91 13.59 4.93
C GLN A 48 -6.05 13.18 3.73
N ILE A 49 -6.10 11.91 3.36
CA ILE A 49 -5.39 11.37 2.19
C ILE A 49 -6.45 11.00 1.17
N TRP A 50 -6.50 11.71 0.06
CA TRP A 50 -7.46 11.51 -1.03
C TRP A 50 -6.80 10.74 -2.16
N GLY A 51 -7.49 9.74 -2.70
CA GLY A 51 -6.89 8.89 -3.71
C GLY A 51 -7.68 7.64 -4.04
N ALA A 52 -6.97 6.70 -4.67
CA ALA A 52 -7.39 5.32 -4.81
C ALA A 52 -6.60 4.43 -3.84
N PHE A 53 -7.30 3.48 -3.21
CA PHE A 53 -6.75 2.66 -2.15
C PHE A 53 -7.05 1.19 -2.37
N SER A 54 -6.05 0.33 -2.14
CA SER A 54 -6.22 -1.10 -1.97
C SER A 54 -5.82 -1.45 -0.55
N MET A 55 -6.79 -1.83 0.28
CA MET A 55 -6.64 -2.00 1.72
C MET A 55 -6.73 -3.46 2.13
N ALA A 56 -5.89 -3.89 3.06
CA ALA A 56 -5.90 -5.27 3.56
C ALA A 56 -7.29 -5.62 4.14
N LYS A 57 -7.76 -6.84 3.89
CA LYS A 57 -9.02 -7.31 4.46
C LYS A 57 -8.86 -7.49 5.98
N PRO A 58 -9.84 -7.02 6.78
CA PRO A 58 -9.80 -7.20 8.23
C PRO A 58 -9.75 -8.68 8.68
N ASP A 59 -10.41 -9.55 7.92
CA ASP A 59 -10.65 -10.95 8.29
C ASP A 59 -9.83 -11.96 7.47
N ASP A 60 -9.11 -11.49 6.45
CA ASP A 60 -8.20 -12.32 5.66
C ASP A 60 -6.84 -11.63 5.55
N ARG A 61 -5.87 -12.17 6.29
CA ARG A 61 -4.52 -11.62 6.43
C ARG A 61 -3.67 -11.76 5.17
N ASN A 62 -4.16 -12.39 4.10
CA ASN A 62 -3.44 -12.54 2.84
C ASN A 62 -4.12 -11.83 1.67
N ASP A 63 -5.24 -11.15 1.91
CA ASP A 63 -6.06 -10.60 0.85
C ASP A 63 -6.39 -9.11 1.04
N TYR A 64 -6.80 -8.48 -0.04
CA TYR A 64 -7.08 -7.06 -0.14
C TYR A 64 -8.51 -6.83 -0.62
N LEU A 65 -9.10 -5.73 -0.16
CA LEU A 65 -10.33 -5.20 -0.73
C LEU A 65 -10.06 -4.74 -2.17
N PRO A 66 -11.06 -4.80 -3.07
CA PRO A 66 -10.95 -4.18 -4.38
C PRO A 66 -10.52 -2.72 -4.27
N ALA A 67 -9.71 -2.27 -5.22
CA ALA A 67 -9.28 -0.87 -5.26
C ALA A 67 -10.51 0.05 -5.34
N ALA A 68 -10.54 1.06 -4.46
CA ALA A 68 -11.65 2.00 -4.38
C ALA A 68 -11.15 3.43 -4.15
N ARG A 69 -11.87 4.39 -4.73
CA ARG A 69 -11.59 5.83 -4.57
C ARG A 69 -12.33 6.39 -3.35
N GLY A 70 -11.71 7.37 -2.70
CA GLY A 70 -12.25 8.00 -1.50
C GLY A 70 -11.18 8.78 -0.76
N TYR A 71 -11.31 8.83 0.56
CA TYR A 71 -10.26 9.38 1.40
C TYR A 71 -10.10 8.64 2.72
N LEU A 72 -8.89 8.68 3.27
CA LEU A 72 -8.59 8.27 4.63
C LEU A 72 -8.55 9.52 5.50
N TYR A 73 -9.09 9.45 6.71
CA TYR A 73 -9.02 10.55 7.67
C TYR A 73 -8.43 10.07 8.98
N LEU A 74 -7.23 10.55 9.27
CA LEU A 74 -6.36 9.96 10.28
C LEU A 74 -5.86 11.05 11.22
N LYS A 75 -5.69 10.72 12.51
CA LYS A 75 -5.12 11.60 13.53
C LYS A 75 -3.84 11.00 14.10
N LEU A 76 -2.94 11.85 14.55
CA LEU A 76 -1.69 11.42 15.17
C LEU A 76 -1.94 10.50 16.39
N ALA A 77 -1.19 9.40 16.42
CA ALA A 77 -1.06 8.50 17.55
C ALA A 77 0.37 7.93 17.59
N GLY A 78 0.82 7.47 18.77
CA GLY A 78 2.17 6.92 18.92
C GLY A 78 3.25 7.97 18.65
N ASP A 79 4.25 7.60 17.83
CA ASP A 79 5.35 8.50 17.44
C ASP A 79 4.87 9.59 16.46
N LYS A 80 4.56 10.75 17.03
CA LYS A 80 4.04 11.90 16.30
C LYS A 80 5.06 12.53 15.36
N GLU A 81 6.35 12.51 15.70
CA GLU A 81 7.38 13.15 14.87
C GLU A 81 7.61 12.34 13.61
N ALA A 82 7.75 11.01 13.76
CA ALA A 82 7.84 10.10 12.62
C ALA A 82 6.59 10.20 11.74
N ALA A 83 5.39 10.24 12.33
CA ALA A 83 4.14 10.36 11.57
C ALA A 83 4.07 11.64 10.73
N ARG A 84 4.50 12.78 11.27
CA ARG A 84 4.53 14.04 10.50
C ARG A 84 5.54 14.00 9.35
N LYS A 85 6.67 13.29 9.50
CA LYS A 85 7.62 13.07 8.39
C LYS A 85 6.98 12.23 7.28
N GLU A 86 6.29 11.14 7.63
CA GLU A 86 5.55 10.35 6.63
C GLU A 86 4.43 11.14 5.95
N TRP A 87 3.76 12.03 6.67
CA TRP A 87 2.74 12.92 6.09
C TRP A 87 3.35 13.92 5.10
N ALA A 88 4.56 14.44 5.36
CA ALA A 88 5.29 15.25 4.40
C ALA A 88 5.70 14.42 3.16
N ASP A 89 6.12 13.17 3.35
CA ASP A 89 6.42 12.27 2.23
C ASP A 89 5.16 11.95 1.41
N LEU A 90 4.01 11.75 2.04
CA LEU A 90 2.71 11.60 1.38
C LEU A 90 2.35 12.85 0.57
N GLN A 91 2.58 14.04 1.12
CA GLN A 91 2.36 15.29 0.39
C GLN A 91 3.25 15.38 -0.86
N SER A 92 4.52 14.95 -0.76
CA SER A 92 5.48 14.96 -1.87
C SER A 92 5.14 14.03 -3.04
N VAL A 93 4.25 13.04 -2.83
CA VAL A 93 3.81 12.11 -3.89
C VAL A 93 2.46 12.49 -4.52
N THR A 94 1.76 13.50 -3.99
CA THR A 94 0.47 13.94 -4.53
C THR A 94 0.56 14.25 -6.02
N GLY A 95 -0.38 13.73 -6.82
CA GLY A 95 -0.46 13.99 -8.27
C GLY A 95 0.64 13.35 -9.13
N THR A 96 1.65 12.70 -8.54
CA THR A 96 2.75 12.07 -9.29
C THR A 96 2.37 10.74 -9.94
N GLY A 97 1.27 10.13 -9.50
CA GLY A 97 0.90 8.76 -9.85
C GLY A 97 1.73 7.68 -9.15
N GLN A 98 2.69 8.06 -8.29
CA GLN A 98 3.46 7.11 -7.47
C GLN A 98 2.54 6.38 -6.49
N ILE A 99 2.61 5.04 -6.50
CA ILE A 99 1.95 4.23 -5.48
C ILE A 99 2.84 4.15 -4.24
N VAL A 100 2.25 4.34 -3.07
CA VAL A 100 2.89 4.19 -1.77
C VAL A 100 2.23 3.06 -0.96
N ALA A 101 3.00 2.48 -0.04
CA ALA A 101 2.58 1.44 0.89
C ALA A 101 2.84 1.93 2.32
N PHE A 102 1.86 1.79 3.20
CA PHE A 102 2.00 2.17 4.62
C PHE A 102 0.99 1.44 5.51
N GLY A 103 1.20 1.62 6.83
CA GLY A 103 0.41 0.99 7.88
C GLY A 103 0.66 -0.50 8.00
N ASN A 104 0.24 -1.07 9.12
CA ASN A 104 0.40 -2.49 9.42
C ASN A 104 -0.98 -3.14 9.54
N ARG A 105 -1.23 -4.20 8.78
CA ARG A 105 -2.54 -4.88 8.76
C ARG A 105 -2.93 -5.54 10.09
N HIS A 106 -2.00 -5.63 11.03
CA HIS A 106 -2.25 -6.11 12.39
C HIS A 106 -2.58 -4.97 13.37
N GLU A 107 -2.55 -3.71 12.93
CA GLU A 107 -2.73 -2.53 13.76
C GLU A 107 -3.97 -1.73 13.36
N GLY A 108 -4.90 -1.60 14.30
CA GLY A 108 -6.08 -0.74 14.14
C GLY A 108 -6.94 -1.09 12.92
N LYS A 109 -8.00 -0.31 12.70
CA LYS A 109 -8.77 -0.34 11.45
C LYS A 109 -8.72 1.07 10.87
N ILE A 110 -8.19 1.17 9.65
CA ILE A 110 -8.29 2.39 8.85
C ILE A 110 -9.56 2.25 8.01
N ARG A 111 -10.38 3.29 7.97
CA ARG A 111 -11.61 3.29 7.17
C ARG A 111 -11.47 4.15 5.92
N LEU A 112 -11.77 3.57 4.77
CA LEU A 112 -12.01 4.33 3.54
C LEU A 112 -13.35 5.05 3.64
N ARG A 113 -13.32 6.38 3.56
CA ARG A 113 -14.48 7.26 3.52
C ARG A 113 -14.82 7.58 2.08
N LYS A 114 -16.12 7.73 1.79
CA LYS A 114 -16.59 8.14 0.45
C LYS A 114 -16.25 9.61 0.20
N PRO A 115 -16.06 10.06 -1.05
CA PRO A 115 -15.68 11.45 -1.34
C PRO A 115 -16.63 12.53 -0.79
N ASP A 116 -17.91 12.21 -0.62
CA ASP A 116 -18.97 13.10 -0.12
C ASP A 116 -19.18 13.01 1.39
N GLU A 117 -18.49 12.07 2.06
CA GLU A 117 -18.58 11.92 3.51
C GLU A 117 -17.88 13.09 4.21
N ARG A 118 -18.43 13.54 5.34
CA ARG A 118 -17.80 14.58 6.15
C ARG A 118 -16.61 14.00 6.93
N PRO A 119 -15.47 14.72 7.03
CA PRO A 119 -14.32 14.27 7.81
C PRO A 119 -14.62 14.35 9.31
N MET A 120 -15.21 13.27 9.83
CA MET A 120 -15.52 13.09 11.25
C MET A 120 -14.90 11.79 11.76
N ASN A 121 -14.61 11.77 13.07
CA ASN A 121 -14.08 10.61 13.80
C ASN A 121 -12.84 10.02 13.10
N PRO A 122 -11.69 10.72 13.12
CA PRO A 122 -10.48 10.24 12.44
C PRO A 122 -9.94 8.96 13.09
N ASP A 123 -9.44 8.05 12.25
CA ASP A 123 -8.78 6.82 12.69
C ASP A 123 -7.38 7.13 13.23
N ARG A 124 -6.80 6.25 14.04
CA ARG A 124 -5.46 6.49 14.61
C ARG A 124 -4.39 6.18 13.56
N TYR A 125 -3.45 7.10 13.41
CA TYR A 125 -2.23 6.90 12.61
C TYR A 125 -1.04 6.69 13.54
N SER A 126 -0.46 5.50 13.50
CA SER A 126 0.82 5.21 14.13
C SER A 126 1.81 4.78 13.05
N VAL A 127 3.04 5.27 13.16
CA VAL A 127 4.13 4.75 12.32
C VAL A 127 4.43 3.32 12.75
N SER A 128 4.36 2.39 11.81
CA SER A 128 4.69 0.98 12.02
C SER A 128 5.90 0.63 11.14
N ILE A 129 5.66 0.07 9.97
CA ILE A 129 6.70 -0.37 9.02
C ILE A 129 7.30 0.74 8.15
N GLY A 130 6.86 1.99 8.31
CA GLY A 130 7.28 3.09 7.43
C GLY A 130 6.38 3.30 6.21
N LEU A 131 6.38 4.52 5.66
CA LEU A 131 5.89 4.82 4.31
C LEU A 131 6.94 4.40 3.27
N THR A 132 6.56 3.52 2.35
CA THR A 132 7.44 3.05 1.27
C THR A 132 6.86 3.39 -0.09
N ARG A 133 7.67 3.92 -1.00
CA ARG A 133 7.30 4.05 -2.43
C ARG A 133 7.43 2.70 -3.11
N VAL A 134 6.38 2.26 -3.81
CA VAL A 134 6.43 1.02 -4.58
C VAL A 134 7.29 1.23 -5.82
N ARG A 135 8.45 0.56 -5.86
CA ARG A 135 9.45 0.62 -6.94
C ARG A 135 9.71 -0.80 -7.47
N GLY A 136 8.73 -1.43 -8.08
CA GLY A 136 8.87 -2.84 -8.46
C GLY A 136 7.58 -3.49 -8.91
N ASN A 137 7.45 -4.78 -8.61
CA ASN A 137 6.42 -5.69 -9.13
C ASN A 137 5.00 -5.10 -9.15
N THR A 138 4.66 -4.47 -10.27
CA THR A 138 3.33 -3.92 -10.57
C THR A 138 2.30 -5.02 -10.85
N GLN A 139 2.70 -6.29 -10.86
CA GLN A 139 1.80 -7.43 -11.03
C GLN A 139 1.20 -7.91 -9.71
N TYR A 140 1.68 -7.41 -8.56
CA TYR A 140 1.05 -7.75 -7.29
C TYR A 140 -0.38 -7.20 -7.27
N PRO A 141 -1.43 -8.02 -7.08
CA PRO A 141 -2.82 -7.61 -7.32
C PRO A 141 -3.26 -6.28 -6.67
N PRO A 142 -2.97 -6.00 -5.38
CA PRO A 142 -3.40 -4.72 -4.78
C PRO A 142 -2.66 -3.50 -5.35
N VAL A 143 -1.45 -3.67 -5.88
CA VAL A 143 -0.70 -2.62 -6.58
C VAL A 143 -1.23 -2.47 -8.01
N ARG A 144 -1.44 -3.59 -8.71
CA ARG A 144 -1.96 -3.60 -10.09
C ARG A 144 -3.32 -2.92 -10.18
N ALA A 145 -4.21 -3.21 -9.25
CA ALA A 145 -5.55 -2.64 -9.21
C ALA A 145 -5.55 -1.10 -9.14
N LEU A 146 -4.48 -0.47 -8.62
CA LEU A 146 -4.35 0.99 -8.53
C LEU A 146 -3.81 1.63 -9.81
N LEU A 147 -3.12 0.87 -10.67
CA LEU A 147 -2.61 1.38 -11.94
C LEU A 147 -3.75 1.68 -12.93
N ASP A 148 -4.85 0.96 -12.78
CA ASP A 148 -6.07 1.12 -13.58
C ASP A 148 -6.94 2.30 -13.08
N GLN A 149 -6.69 2.82 -11.86
CA GLN A 149 -7.45 3.92 -11.24
C GLN A 149 -6.93 5.31 -11.66
N ARG A 150 -6.66 5.51 -12.96
CA ARG A 150 -6.28 6.84 -13.48
C ARG A 150 -7.46 7.81 -13.39
N GLU A 151 -7.17 9.09 -13.16
CA GLU A 151 -8.17 10.17 -13.27
C GLU A 151 -8.62 10.38 -14.71
#